data_AF-A0A2W6VDH2-F1
#
_entry.id   AF-A0A2W6VDH2-F1
#
_cell.length_a   1.000
_cell.length_b   1.000
_cell.length_c   1.000
_cell.angle_alpha   90.00
_cell.angle_beta   90.00
_cell.angle_gamma   90.00
#
_symmetry.space_group_name_H-M   'P 1'
#
loop_
_entity.id
_entity.type
_entity.pdbx_description
1 polymer ?
#
loop_
_entity_poly.entity_id
_entity_poly.type
_entity_poly.pdbx_seq_one_letter_code
_entity_poly.pdbx_strand_id
1 'polypeptide(L)'
;MLTVTYANELLALAKCLANERLANMQVEIEIMDDPITRSGVSKKTGNNYSITMQKAYLHNPNEKYPTSFEFFLRNGEVFKPGRYTLGADAFYVDREGRLSLGIERGLVPLAQPAGIKAA
;
A
#
# COMPACT_ATOMS: atom_id res chain seq x y z
N MET A 1 0.09 21.21 44.94
CA MET A 1 -0.61 21.38 43.65
C MET A 1 0.36 21.27 42.45
N LEU A 2 1.44 20.47 42.55
CA LEU A 2 2.52 20.38 41.54
C LEU A 2 2.61 18.99 40.87
N THR A 3 1.84 18.00 41.33
CA THR A 3 1.95 16.60 40.88
C THR A 3 1.10 16.29 39.65
N VAL A 4 0.02 17.04 39.41
CA VAL A 4 -0.92 16.80 38.30
C VAL A 4 -0.34 17.29 36.96
N THR A 5 0.46 18.35 36.98
CA THR A 5 1.05 18.96 35.78
C THR A 5 2.10 18.05 35.13
N TYR A 6 3.00 17.47 35.92
CA TYR A 6 4.03 16.53 35.44
C TYR A 6 3.45 15.25 34.84
N ALA A 7 2.33 14.74 35.38
CA ALA A 7 1.69 13.55 34.85
C ALA A 7 1.09 13.78 33.44
N ASN A 8 0.55 14.98 33.18
CA ASN A 8 0.00 15.33 31.88
C ASN A 8 1.10 15.54 30.83
N GLU A 9 2.24 16.12 31.22
CA GLU A 9 3.40 16.28 30.33
C GLU A 9 4.01 14.92 29.95
N LEU A 10 4.18 14.02 30.91
CA LEU A 10 4.65 12.65 30.64
C LEU A 10 3.68 11.87 29.74
N LEU A 11 2.36 12.05 29.92
CA LEU A 11 1.36 11.43 29.07
C LEU A 11 1.36 12.01 27.64
N ALA A 12 1.57 13.32 27.49
CA ALA A 12 1.70 13.97 26.19
C ALA A 12 2.95 13.50 25.44
N LEU A 13 4.08 13.38 26.15
CA LEU A 13 5.35 12.91 25.60
C LEU A 13 5.29 11.42 25.21
N ALA A 14 4.64 10.59 26.03
CA ALA A 14 4.39 9.18 25.70
C ALA A 14 3.45 9.02 24.49
N LYS A 15 2.40 9.84 24.38
CA LYS A 15 1.53 9.87 23.20
C LYS A 15 2.26 10.35 21.94
N CYS A 16 3.13 11.35 22.07
CA CYS A 16 3.95 11.87 20.96
C CYS A 16 4.92 10.81 20.44
N LEU A 17 5.67 10.17 21.35
CA LEU A 17 6.59 9.08 21.02
C LEU A 17 5.86 7.85 20.45
N ALA A 18 4.66 7.53 20.95
CA ALA A 18 3.86 6.45 20.39
C ALA A 18 3.35 6.79 18.98
N ASN A 19 2.93 8.03 18.73
CA ASN A 19 2.42 8.47 17.43
C ASN A 19 3.53 8.53 16.37
N GLU A 20 4.74 8.97 16.75
CA GLU A 20 5.92 8.95 15.88
C GLU A 20 6.38 7.51 15.56
N ARG A 21 6.27 6.59 16.52
CA ARG A 21 6.61 5.18 16.30
C ARG A 21 5.59 4.44 15.42
N LEU A 22 4.33 4.88 15.42
CA LEU A 22 3.28 4.33 14.56
C LEU A 22 3.32 4.90 13.13
N ALA A 23 3.74 6.16 12.96
CA ALA A 23 3.84 6.80 11.65
C ALA A 23 4.90 6.15 10.73
N ASN A 24 5.94 5.55 11.28
CA ASN A 24 7.02 4.91 10.51
C ASN A 24 6.81 3.42 10.20
N MET A 25 5.67 2.83 10.57
CA MET A 25 5.33 1.44 10.23
C MET A 25 4.37 1.32 9.04
N GLN A 26 4.07 2.42 8.35
CA GLN A 26 3.18 2.38 7.22
C GLN A 26 3.91 1.83 5.99
N VAL A 27 3.39 0.73 5.45
CA VAL A 27 3.87 0.15 4.19
C VAL A 27 3.47 1.10 3.05
N GLU A 28 4.47 1.60 2.31
CA GLU A 28 4.25 2.42 1.12
C GLU A 28 4.49 1.60 -0.14
N ILE A 29 3.61 1.79 -1.12
CA ILE A 29 3.69 1.17 -2.44
C ILE A 29 3.75 2.28 -3.47
N GLU A 30 4.77 2.26 -4.31
CA GLU A 30 4.96 3.21 -5.39
C GLU A 30 4.72 2.55 -6.74
N ILE A 31 3.83 3.13 -7.52
CA ILE A 31 3.51 2.70 -8.89
C ILE A 31 4.15 3.69 -9.84
N MET A 32 5.02 3.21 -10.73
CA MET A 32 5.76 4.05 -11.67
C MET A 32 5.29 3.88 -13.12
N ASP A 33 4.91 2.66 -13.49
CA ASP A 33 4.71 2.27 -14.88
C ASP A 33 3.23 2.11 -15.24
N ASP A 34 2.94 2.28 -16.53
CA ASP A 34 1.65 1.97 -17.11
C ASP A 34 1.36 0.45 -17.10
N PRO A 35 0.07 0.04 -17.08
CA PRO A 35 -0.30 -1.37 -17.10
C PRO A 35 0.10 -2.07 -18.40
N ILE A 36 0.59 -3.30 -18.28
CA ILE A 36 0.90 -4.17 -19.41
C ILE A 36 -0.21 -5.22 -19.52
N THR A 37 -0.88 -5.27 -20.67
CA THR A 37 -1.89 -6.30 -20.96
C THR A 37 -1.31 -7.40 -21.83
N ARG A 38 -1.49 -8.66 -21.41
CA ARG A 38 -1.13 -9.87 -22.16
C ARG A 38 -2.39 -10.66 -22.47
N SER A 39 -2.63 -10.90 -23.75
CA SER A 39 -3.78 -11.67 -24.23
C SER A 39 -3.33 -12.94 -24.94
N GLY A 40 -4.13 -14.00 -24.84
CA GLY A 40 -3.83 -15.27 -25.50
C GLY A 40 -5.00 -16.24 -25.47
N VAL A 41 -4.80 -17.41 -26.07
CA VAL A 41 -5.76 -18.53 -26.04
C VAL A 41 -5.24 -19.59 -25.10
N SER A 42 -6.05 -19.97 -24.11
CA SER A 42 -5.71 -21.03 -23.17
C SER A 42 -5.59 -22.36 -23.92
N LYS A 43 -4.41 -22.99 -23.86
CA LYS A 43 -4.20 -24.33 -24.43
C LYS A 43 -5.05 -25.42 -23.77
N LYS A 44 -5.49 -25.19 -22.52
CA LYS A 44 -6.26 -26.17 -21.74
C LYS A 44 -7.76 -26.12 -22.01
N THR A 45 -8.30 -24.92 -22.26
CA THR A 45 -9.74 -24.69 -22.37
C THR A 45 -10.18 -24.14 -23.73
N GLY A 46 -9.25 -23.69 -24.58
CA GLY A 46 -9.56 -23.00 -25.82
C GLY A 46 -10.10 -21.58 -25.64
N ASN A 47 -10.28 -21.12 -24.39
CA ASN A 47 -10.84 -19.81 -24.09
C ASN A 47 -9.80 -18.71 -24.24
N ASN A 48 -10.23 -17.56 -24.79
CA ASN A 48 -9.43 -16.35 -24.80
C ASN A 48 -9.29 -15.81 -23.38
N TYR A 49 -8.07 -15.40 -23.02
CA TYR A 49 -7.78 -14.71 -21.77
C TYR A 49 -7.10 -13.38 -22.08
N SER A 50 -7.35 -12.40 -21.21
CA SER A 50 -6.64 -11.12 -21.15
C SER A 50 -6.25 -10.89 -19.69
N ILE A 51 -4.96 -10.69 -19.45
CA ILE A 51 -4.41 -10.45 -18.12
C ILE A 51 -3.69 -9.11 -18.16
N THR A 52 -4.15 -8.18 -17.33
CA THR A 52 -3.48 -6.89 -17.14
C THR A 52 -2.62 -6.95 -15.89
N MET A 53 -1.38 -6.50 -16.00
CA MET A 53 -0.37 -6.51 -14.94
C MET A 53 0.16 -5.10 -14.72
N GLN A 54 0.52 -4.79 -13.49
CA GLN A 54 1.24 -3.56 -13.15
C GLN A 54 2.46 -3.87 -12.31
N LYS A 55 3.51 -3.07 -12.52
CA LYS A 55 4.74 -3.11 -11.74
C LYS A 55 4.69 -2.03 -10.67
N ALA A 56 5.10 -2.40 -9.46
CA ALA A 56 5.19 -1.50 -8.32
C ALA A 56 6.42 -1.78 -7.46
N TYR A 57 6.68 -0.87 -6.54
CA TYR A 57 7.82 -0.88 -5.64
C TYR A 57 7.31 -0.79 -4.20
N LEU A 58 7.67 -1.77 -3.38
CA LEU A 58 7.35 -1.82 -1.96
C LEU A 58 8.47 -1.15 -1.17
N HIS A 59 8.14 -0.09 -0.42
CA HIS A 59 9.07 0.59 0.47
C HIS A 59 8.88 0.06 1.89
N ASN A 60 9.87 -0.69 2.36
CA ASN A 60 9.93 -1.18 3.74
C ASN A 60 10.80 -0.24 4.58
N PRO A 61 10.36 0.17 5.79
CA PRO A 61 11.11 1.11 6.62
C PRO A 61 12.48 0.57 7.08
N ASN A 62 12.66 -0.75 7.07
CA ASN A 62 13.90 -1.41 7.47
C ASN A 62 14.83 -1.73 6.28
N GLU A 63 14.43 -1.41 5.05
CA GLU A 63 15.20 -1.69 3.84
C GLU A 63 15.65 -0.38 3.17
N LYS A 64 16.89 -0.35 2.69
CA LYS A 64 17.46 0.85 2.06
C LYS A 64 16.86 1.13 0.67
N TYR A 65 16.47 0.08 -0.03
CA TYR A 65 15.98 0.14 -1.40
C TYR A 65 14.62 -0.54 -1.50
N PRO A 66 13.72 -0.04 -2.34
CA PRO A 66 12.42 -0.65 -2.48
C PRO A 66 12.51 -1.97 -3.24
N THR A 67 11.61 -2.89 -2.88
CA THR A 67 11.49 -4.19 -3.53
C THR A 67 10.49 -4.11 -4.67
N SER A 68 10.92 -4.42 -5.90
CA SER A 68 10.02 -4.44 -7.06
C SER A 68 9.13 -5.68 -7.05
N PHE A 69 7.85 -5.52 -7.37
CA PHE A 69 6.91 -6.62 -7.55
C PHE A 69 5.92 -6.33 -8.67
N GLU A 70 5.30 -7.38 -9.21
CA GLU A 70 4.24 -7.29 -10.20
C GLU A 70 2.95 -7.89 -9.62
N PHE A 71 1.81 -7.29 -9.94
CA PHE A 71 0.50 -7.78 -9.54
C PHE A 71 -0.50 -7.74 -10.69
N PHE A 72 -1.49 -8.64 -10.61
CA PHE A 72 -2.52 -8.79 -11.63
C PHE A 72 -3.75 -7.92 -11.29
N LEU A 73 -4.30 -7.24 -12.29
CA LEU A 73 -5.54 -6.49 -12.18
C LEU A 73 -6.70 -7.38 -12.59
N ARG A 74 -7.51 -7.83 -11.62
CA ARG A 74 -8.63 -8.75 -11.88
C ARG A 74 -9.87 -8.05 -12.45
N ASN A 75 -10.12 -6.80 -12.04
CA ASN A 75 -11.32 -6.04 -12.42
C ASN A 75 -11.06 -5.05 -13.57
N GLY A 76 -9.85 -5.05 -14.14
CA GLY A 76 -9.45 -4.08 -15.17
C GLY A 76 -9.25 -2.65 -14.66
N GLU A 77 -9.44 -2.40 -13.36
CA GLU A 77 -9.15 -1.12 -12.75
C GLU A 77 -7.64 -0.93 -12.63
N VAL A 78 -7.14 0.10 -13.29
CA VAL A 78 -5.71 0.42 -13.40
C VAL A 78 -5.39 1.49 -12.37
N PHE A 79 -4.37 1.25 -11.55
CA PHE A 79 -3.87 2.27 -10.63
C PHE A 79 -3.00 3.26 -11.39
N LYS A 80 -3.21 4.55 -11.13
CA LYS A 80 -2.37 5.61 -11.70
C LYS A 80 -1.00 5.60 -11.03
N PRO A 81 0.07 6.03 -11.72
CA PRO A 81 1.37 6.24 -11.08
C PRO A 81 1.24 7.16 -9.86
N GLY A 82 1.91 6.80 -8.78
CA GLY A 82 1.79 7.50 -7.49
C GLY A 82 2.14 6.62 -6.30
N ARG A 83 2.00 7.20 -5.10
CA ARG A 83 2.23 6.52 -3.82
C ARG A 83 0.91 6.12 -3.16
N TYR A 84 0.88 4.88 -2.70
CA TYR A 84 -0.27 4.24 -2.10
C TYR A 84 0.11 3.56 -0.81
N THR A 85 -0.90 3.27 0.00
CA THR A 85 -0.81 2.42 1.18
C THR A 85 -1.85 1.32 1.11
N LEU A 86 -1.70 0.31 1.97
CA LEU A 86 -2.65 -0.79 2.07
C LEU A 86 -3.85 -0.37 2.93
N GLY A 87 -5.03 -0.38 2.32
CA GLY A 87 -6.31 -0.34 3.00
C GLY A 87 -6.67 -1.70 3.62
N ALA A 88 -7.69 -1.70 4.48
CA ALA A 88 -8.14 -2.93 5.15
C ALA A 88 -8.60 -4.02 4.17
N ASP A 89 -9.19 -3.62 3.04
CA ASP A 89 -9.70 -4.53 2.00
C ASP A 89 -8.60 -5.26 1.22
N ALA A 90 -7.34 -4.85 1.37
CA ALA A 90 -6.20 -5.56 0.79
C ALA A 90 -5.97 -6.92 1.47
N PHE A 91 -6.47 -7.12 2.69
CA PHE A 91 -6.27 -8.35 3.45
C PHE A 91 -7.48 -9.26 3.32
N TYR A 92 -7.26 -10.53 2.98
CA TYR A 92 -8.33 -11.52 2.88
C TYR A 92 -7.86 -12.89 3.36
N VAL A 93 -8.81 -13.76 3.71
CA VAL A 93 -8.50 -15.15 4.00
C VAL A 93 -8.63 -15.96 2.71
N ASP A 94 -7.55 -16.62 2.30
CA ASP A 94 -7.56 -17.46 1.11
C ASP A 94 -8.35 -18.77 1.32
N ARG A 95 -8.51 -19.55 0.25
CA ARG A 95 -9.26 -20.82 0.30
C ARG A 95 -8.58 -21.87 1.19
N GLU A 96 -7.31 -21.71 1.49
CA GLU A 96 -6.53 -22.53 2.41
C GLU A 96 -6.64 -22.04 3.86
N GLY A 97 -7.42 -21.00 4.13
CA GLY A 97 -7.64 -20.45 5.46
C GLY A 97 -6.50 -19.58 5.97
N ARG A 98 -5.60 -19.11 5.11
CA ARG A 98 -4.45 -18.27 5.48
C ARG A 98 -4.74 -16.81 5.19
N LEU A 99 -4.17 -15.93 6.01
CA LEU A 99 -4.17 -14.50 5.73
C LEU A 99 -3.29 -14.23 4.52
N SER A 100 -3.90 -13.66 3.48
CA SER A 100 -3.29 -13.38 2.19
C SER A 100 -3.54 -11.92 1.80
N LEU A 101 -2.65 -11.40 0.96
CA LEU A 101 -2.65 -10.01 0.50
C LEU A 101 -3.13 -9.93 -0.97
N GLY A 102 -4.06 -9.04 -1.24
CA GLY A 102 -4.61 -8.74 -2.56
C GLY A 102 -4.44 -7.26 -2.86
N ILE A 103 -3.32 -6.91 -3.50
CA ILE A 103 -2.97 -5.53 -3.83
C ILE A 103 -4.07 -4.88 -4.69
N GLU A 104 -4.68 -5.63 -5.60
CA GLU A 104 -5.72 -5.15 -6.49
C GLU A 104 -7.02 -4.73 -5.80
N ARG A 105 -7.18 -5.04 -4.50
CA ARG A 105 -8.43 -4.84 -3.76
C ARG A 105 -8.44 -3.63 -2.85
N GLY A 106 -7.26 -3.13 -2.47
CA GLY A 106 -7.18 -2.24 -1.32
C GLY A 106 -5.99 -1.31 -1.34
N LEU A 107 -5.61 -0.76 -2.49
CA LEU A 107 -4.68 0.37 -2.50
C LEU A 107 -5.43 1.68 -2.28
N VAL A 108 -4.96 2.47 -1.32
CA VAL A 108 -5.47 3.81 -1.03
C VAL A 108 -4.35 4.82 -1.31
N PRO A 109 -4.61 5.90 -2.07
CA PRO A 109 -3.61 6.94 -2.28
C PRO A 109 -3.11 7.49 -0.95
N LEU A 110 -1.78 7.53 -0.76
CA LEU A 110 -1.20 8.32 0.31
C LEU A 110 -1.43 9.79 -0.08
N ALA A 111 -2.23 10.51 0.71
CA ALA A 111 -2.45 11.93 0.48
C ALA A 111 -1.09 12.61 0.37
N GLN A 112 -0.74 13.07 -0.83
CA GLN A 112 0.45 13.91 -1.01
C GLN A 112 0.26 15.12 -0.08
N PRO A 113 1.25 15.46 0.76
CA PRO A 113 1.19 16.72 1.49
C PRO A 113 0.96 17.82 0.46
N ALA A 114 -0.14 18.56 0.62
CA ALA A 114 -0.61 19.54 -0.34
C ALA A 114 0.55 20.43 -0.77
N GLY A 115 0.92 20.36 -2.05
CA GLY A 115 2.04 21.10 -2.60
C GLY A 115 1.91 22.58 -2.26
N ILE A 116 2.99 23.16 -1.73
CA ILE A 116 3.14 24.59 -1.56
C ILE A 116 2.94 25.20 -2.95
N LYS A 117 1.84 25.93 -3.13
CA LYS A 117 1.63 26.79 -4.29
C LYS A 117 2.72 27.86 -4.24
N ALA A 118 3.74 27.75 -5.10
CA ALA A 118 4.63 28.86 -5.35
C ALA A 118 3.77 29.99 -5.94
N ALA A 119 3.70 31.11 -5.20
CA ALA A 119 3.00 32.32 -5.57
C ALA A 119 3.80 33.14 -6.59
#